data_AF-A0A495XT48-F1
#
_entry.id   AF-A0A495XT48-F1
#
_cell.length_a   1.000
_cell.length_b   1.000
_cell.length_c   1.000
_cell.angle_alpha   90.00
_cell.angle_beta   90.00
_cell.angle_gamma   90.00
#
_symmetry.space_group_name_H-M   'P 1'
#
loop_
_entity.id
_entity.type
_entity.pdbx_description
1 polymer ?
#
loop_
_entity_poly.entity_id
_entity_poly.type
_entity_poly.pdbx_seq_one_letter_code
_entity_poly.pdbx_strand_id
1 'polypeptide(L)'
;MTSVMWVGVVGTIIGALLASGTQLLTHRLASADRRAGERRLAAAEAREQRKIVYIRLLQAARQLRYEARSAPTSDAERVDALRTELSTANYEIEIISSPEMAERAEEVRRKTLDYLNAANSPTDEAEAVESARMAARQAVESARMAARQAVAEFVDAARVDLELVGSEIASRPGAKPGANASLPSGRLSG
;
A
#
# COMPACT_ATOMS: atom_id res chain seq x y z
N MET A 1 -75.71 3.56 13.33
CA MET A 1 -74.79 3.84 12.20
C MET A 1 -73.44 4.39 12.70
N THR A 2 -72.77 3.74 13.67
CA THR A 2 -71.52 4.24 14.29
C THR A 2 -70.32 3.30 14.11
N SER A 3 -70.55 2.05 13.64
CA SER A 3 -69.51 1.02 13.57
C SER A 3 -68.57 1.16 12.37
N VAL A 4 -69.01 1.79 11.27
CA VAL A 4 -68.21 1.97 10.04
C VAL A 4 -67.12 3.04 10.20
N MET A 5 -67.33 4.02 11.08
CA MET A 5 -66.41 5.16 11.25
C MET A 5 -65.11 4.77 11.99
N TRP A 6 -65.19 3.81 12.92
CA TRP A 6 -64.03 3.32 13.68
C TRP A 6 -63.04 2.53 12.82
N VAL A 7 -63.53 1.77 11.83
CA VAL A 7 -62.68 0.99 10.91
C VAL A 7 -61.81 1.92 10.05
N GLY A 8 -62.36 3.04 9.58
CA GLY A 8 -61.60 4.03 8.81
C GLY A 8 -60.48 4.71 9.62
N VAL A 9 -60.77 5.09 10.87
CA VAL A 9 -59.78 5.74 11.75
C VAL A 9 -58.63 4.77 12.09
N VAL A 10 -58.95 3.52 12.45
CA VAL A 10 -57.93 2.50 12.77
C VAL A 10 -57.07 2.17 11.55
N GLY A 11 -57.67 2.05 10.36
CA GLY A 11 -56.92 1.82 9.12
C GLY A 11 -55.94 2.95 8.80
N THR A 12 -56.34 4.20 9.04
CA THR A 12 -55.48 5.38 8.79
C THR A 12 -54.30 5.43 9.76
N ILE A 13 -54.51 5.11 11.04
CA ILE A 13 -53.45 5.07 12.05
C ILE A 13 -52.44 3.96 11.75
N ILE A 14 -52.91 2.75 11.40
CA ILE A 14 -52.03 1.63 11.03
C ILE A 14 -51.25 1.96 9.74
N GLY A 15 -51.90 2.55 8.74
CA GLY A 15 -51.24 3.01 7.52
C GLY A 15 -50.15 4.05 7.78
N ALA A 16 -50.41 5.04 8.65
CA ALA A 16 -49.43 6.06 9.02
C ALA A 16 -48.22 5.47 9.79
N LEU A 17 -48.47 4.49 10.68
CA LEU A 17 -47.41 3.78 11.41
C LEU A 17 -46.55 2.92 10.47
N LEU A 18 -47.16 2.21 9.52
CA LEU A 18 -46.44 1.41 8.52
C LEU A 18 -45.63 2.28 7.56
N ALA A 19 -46.20 3.41 7.10
CA ALA A 19 -45.48 4.37 6.26
C ALA A 19 -44.28 4.99 7.00
N SER A 20 -44.48 5.39 8.26
CA SER A 20 -43.39 5.94 9.09
C SER A 20 -42.30 4.90 9.37
N GLY A 21 -42.68 3.66 9.68
CA GLY A 21 -41.76 2.55 9.92
C GLY A 21 -40.94 2.19 8.69
N THR A 22 -41.58 2.11 7.52
CA THR A 22 -40.90 1.85 6.24
C THR A 22 -39.96 2.99 5.84
N GLN A 23 -40.35 4.24 6.04
CA GLN A 23 -39.49 5.40 5.77
C GLN A 23 -38.26 5.43 6.70
N LEU A 24 -38.43 5.09 7.99
CA LEU A 24 -37.30 4.98 8.92
C LEU A 24 -36.36 3.83 8.55
N LEU A 25 -36.91 2.69 8.15
CA LEU A 25 -36.15 1.51 7.73
C LEU A 25 -35.35 1.78 6.45
N THR A 26 -35.96 2.41 5.44
CA THR A 26 -35.28 2.76 4.18
C THR A 26 -34.18 3.80 4.39
N HIS A 27 -34.39 4.80 5.25
CA HIS A 27 -33.34 5.75 5.62
C HIS A 27 -32.17 5.09 6.36
N ARG A 28 -32.44 4.12 7.24
CA ARG A 28 -31.40 3.35 7.94
C ARG A 28 -30.60 2.45 7.00
N LEU A 29 -31.27 1.78 6.06
CA LEU A 29 -30.61 0.96 5.05
C LEU A 29 -29.75 1.82 4.10
N ALA A 30 -30.31 2.92 3.59
CA ALA A 30 -29.61 3.82 2.69
C ALA A 30 -28.42 4.55 3.35
N SER A 31 -28.43 4.74 4.67
CA SER A 31 -27.29 5.31 5.41
C SER A 31 -26.23 4.26 5.74
N ALA A 32 -26.62 3.00 5.99
CA ALA A 32 -25.69 1.89 6.14
C ALA A 32 -24.95 1.59 4.82
N ASP A 33 -25.66 1.56 3.70
CA ASP A 33 -25.07 1.34 2.37
C ASP A 33 -24.10 2.46 1.97
N ARG A 34 -24.46 3.72 2.25
CA ARG A 34 -23.57 4.87 2.01
C ARG A 34 -22.29 4.78 2.84
N ARG A 35 -22.39 4.50 4.14
CA ARG A 35 -21.22 4.34 5.01
C ARG A 35 -20.35 3.14 4.60
N ALA A 36 -20.96 2.06 4.11
CA ALA A 36 -20.23 0.93 3.57
C ALA A 36 -19.48 1.31 2.28
N GLY A 37 -20.12 2.07 1.39
CA GLY A 37 -19.49 2.62 0.19
C GLY A 37 -18.31 3.53 0.49
N GLU A 38 -18.49 4.52 1.37
CA GLU A 38 -17.44 5.45 1.80
C GLU A 38 -16.23 4.72 2.40
N ARG A 39 -16.46 3.70 3.23
CA ARG A 39 -15.38 2.87 3.80
C ARG A 39 -14.61 2.09 2.73
N ARG A 40 -15.29 1.59 1.70
CA ARG A 40 -14.63 0.87 0.59
C ARG A 40 -13.75 1.79 -0.23
N LEU A 41 -14.24 3.01 -0.51
CA LEU A 41 -13.47 4.02 -1.23
C LEU A 41 -12.24 4.43 -0.42
N ALA A 42 -12.41 4.77 0.86
CA ALA A 42 -11.30 5.13 1.74
C ALA A 42 -10.25 4.00 1.86
N ALA A 43 -10.69 2.74 1.94
CA ALA A 43 -9.77 1.60 1.98
C ALA A 43 -9.03 1.39 0.65
N ALA A 44 -9.68 1.62 -0.48
CA ALA A 44 -9.06 1.56 -1.80
C ALA A 44 -8.04 2.69 -1.99
N GLU A 45 -8.37 3.92 -1.57
CA GLU A 45 -7.46 5.07 -1.59
C GLU A 45 -6.24 4.83 -0.70
N ALA A 46 -6.44 4.35 0.52
CA ALA A 46 -5.34 4.01 1.43
C ALA A 46 -4.42 2.92 0.84
N ARG A 47 -5.00 1.91 0.18
CA ARG A 47 -4.23 0.86 -0.52
C ARG A 47 -3.39 1.44 -1.66
N GLU A 48 -3.97 2.31 -2.48
CA GLU A 48 -3.25 2.91 -3.60
C GLU A 48 -2.14 3.84 -3.12
N GLN A 49 -2.40 4.62 -2.06
CA GLN A 49 -1.38 5.44 -1.39
C GLN A 49 -0.21 4.57 -0.93
N ARG A 50 -0.45 3.49 -0.17
CA ARG A 50 0.61 2.57 0.27
C ARG A 50 1.42 2.00 -0.89
N LYS A 51 0.74 1.49 -1.92
CA LYS A 51 1.38 0.95 -3.12
C LYS A 51 2.31 1.96 -3.79
N ILE A 52 1.87 3.21 -3.95
CA ILE A 52 2.68 4.26 -4.56
C ILE A 52 3.95 4.52 -3.75
N VAL A 53 3.85 4.57 -2.41
CA VAL A 53 5.03 4.80 -1.54
C VAL A 53 5.98 3.60 -1.57
N TYR A 54 5.45 2.36 -1.57
CA TYR A 54 6.26 1.15 -1.67
C TYR A 54 7.07 1.12 -2.98
N ILE A 55 6.46 1.53 -4.09
CA ILE A 55 7.14 1.65 -5.37
C ILE A 55 8.25 2.70 -5.32
N ARG A 56 8.00 3.87 -4.71
CA ARG A 56 9.00 4.93 -4.55
C ARG A 56 10.22 4.45 -3.75
N LEU A 57 10.01 3.78 -2.62
CA LEU A 57 11.09 3.18 -1.83
C LEU A 57 11.94 2.22 -2.68
N LEU A 58 11.27 1.30 -3.40
CA LEU A 58 11.95 0.29 -4.24
C LEU A 58 12.71 0.93 -5.40
N GLN A 59 12.17 1.99 -6.00
CA GLN A 59 12.80 2.73 -7.08
C GLN A 59 14.06 3.45 -6.60
N ALA A 60 13.97 4.21 -5.51
CA ALA A 60 15.12 4.89 -4.91
C ALA A 60 16.20 3.87 -4.51
N ALA A 61 15.82 2.76 -3.87
CA ALA A 61 16.76 1.70 -3.49
C ALA A 61 17.43 1.03 -4.70
N ARG A 62 16.68 0.83 -5.79
CA ARG A 62 17.24 0.30 -7.04
C ARG A 62 18.23 1.27 -7.67
N GLN A 63 17.92 2.56 -7.71
CA GLN A 63 18.76 3.59 -8.31
C GLN A 63 20.05 3.77 -7.51
N LEU A 64 19.99 3.82 -6.18
CA LEU A 64 21.20 3.86 -5.33
C LEU A 64 22.09 2.64 -5.53
N ARG A 65 21.53 1.44 -5.63
CA ARG A 65 22.30 0.22 -5.93
C ARG A 65 22.92 0.24 -7.34
N TYR A 66 22.35 1.00 -8.27
CA TYR A 66 22.92 1.18 -9.61
C TYR A 66 24.10 2.15 -9.55
N GLU A 67 23.93 3.31 -8.89
CA GLU A 67 25.01 4.28 -8.68
C GLU A 67 26.21 3.66 -7.94
N ALA A 68 25.95 2.83 -6.92
CA ALA A 68 26.98 2.09 -6.19
C ALA A 68 27.85 1.16 -7.09
N ARG A 69 27.34 0.71 -8.23
CA ARG A 69 28.14 -0.09 -9.18
C ARG A 69 29.02 0.76 -10.09
N SER A 70 28.65 2.02 -10.28
CA SER A 70 29.29 2.97 -11.20
C SER A 70 30.21 3.94 -10.45
N ALA A 71 30.75 3.51 -9.30
CA ALA A 71 31.47 4.32 -8.32
C ALA A 71 32.49 5.34 -8.88
N PRO A 72 33.30 5.05 -9.92
CA PRO A 72 34.26 6.02 -10.46
C PRO A 72 33.63 7.26 -11.14
N THR A 73 32.33 7.21 -11.45
CA THR A 73 31.59 8.21 -12.22
C THR A 73 30.29 8.65 -11.54
N SER A 74 30.10 8.31 -10.28
CA SER A 74 28.85 8.59 -9.56
C SER A 74 28.69 10.10 -9.33
N ASP A 75 27.57 10.65 -9.77
CA ASP A 75 27.17 12.02 -9.47
C ASP A 75 26.76 12.14 -8.00
N ALA A 76 27.51 12.93 -7.23
CA ALA A 76 27.31 13.09 -5.80
C ALA A 76 25.96 13.76 -5.47
N GLU A 77 25.51 14.73 -6.27
CA GLU A 77 24.22 15.41 -6.07
C GLU A 77 23.08 14.42 -6.29
N ARG A 78 23.20 13.59 -7.32
CA ARG A 78 22.23 12.54 -7.60
C ARG A 78 22.16 11.50 -6.48
N VAL A 79 23.29 11.06 -5.94
CA VAL A 79 23.32 10.13 -4.81
C VAL A 79 22.64 10.72 -3.57
N ASP A 80 22.88 12.00 -3.28
CA ASP A 80 22.25 12.68 -2.14
C ASP A 80 20.73 12.84 -2.32
N ALA A 81 20.29 13.22 -3.52
CA ALA A 81 18.87 13.27 -3.86
C ALA A 81 18.18 11.91 -3.67
N LEU A 82 18.82 10.83 -4.10
CA LEU A 82 18.29 9.47 -3.93
C LEU A 82 18.29 8.99 -2.48
N ARG A 83 19.28 9.38 -1.66
CA ARG A 83 19.28 9.10 -0.21
C ARG A 83 18.11 9.80 0.48
N THR A 84 17.85 11.04 0.07
CA THR A 84 16.70 11.82 0.55
C THR A 84 15.39 11.15 0.14
N GLU A 85 15.23 10.79 -1.14
CA GLU A 85 14.02 10.11 -1.63
C GLU A 85 13.78 8.78 -0.91
N LEU A 86 14.83 7.98 -0.70
CA LEU A 86 14.75 6.73 0.05
C LEU A 86 14.28 6.94 1.49
N SER A 87 14.81 7.97 2.16
CA SER A 87 14.47 8.29 3.56
C SER A 87 13.06 8.87 3.68
N THR A 88 12.65 9.72 2.74
CA THR A 88 11.29 10.25 2.66
C THR A 88 10.27 9.15 2.42
N ALA A 89 10.53 8.23 1.48
CA ALA A 89 9.64 7.09 1.24
C ALA A 89 9.54 6.18 2.47
N ASN A 90 10.65 5.93 3.18
CA ASN A 90 10.64 5.17 4.43
C ASN A 90 9.77 5.83 5.51
N TYR A 91 9.91 7.13 5.70
CA TYR A 91 9.10 7.90 6.64
C TYR A 91 7.60 7.92 6.26
N GLU A 92 7.29 8.05 4.97
CA GLU A 92 5.91 7.94 4.50
C GLU A 92 5.32 6.56 4.85
N ILE A 93 6.08 5.47 4.66
CA ILE A 93 5.65 4.10 5.02
C ILE A 93 5.38 3.98 6.52
N GLU A 94 6.25 4.55 7.35
CA GLU A 94 6.09 4.56 8.82
C GLU A 94 4.76 5.21 9.25
N ILE A 95 4.32 6.25 8.53
CA ILE A 95 3.06 6.94 8.82
C ILE A 95 1.83 6.12 8.36
N ILE A 96 1.89 5.53 7.17
CA ILE A 96 0.68 5.02 6.48
C ILE A 96 0.51 3.49 6.55
N SER A 97 1.52 2.75 7.03
CA SER A 97 1.55 1.28 6.99
C SER A 97 1.58 0.67 8.40
N SER A 98 1.52 -0.66 8.47
CA SER A 98 1.70 -1.37 9.74
C SER A 98 3.13 -1.20 10.27
N PRO A 99 3.34 -1.35 11.60
CA PRO A 99 4.69 -1.33 12.19
C PRO A 99 5.62 -2.37 11.56
N GLU A 100 5.10 -3.56 11.25
CA GLU A 100 5.86 -4.62 10.60
C GLU A 100 6.36 -4.19 9.21
N MET A 101 5.52 -3.50 8.42
CA MET A 101 5.94 -2.96 7.13
C MET A 101 6.95 -1.83 7.26
N ALA A 102 6.83 -1.00 8.30
CA ALA A 102 7.80 0.06 8.59
C ALA A 102 9.19 -0.52 8.94
N GLU A 103 9.25 -1.58 9.74
CA GLU A 103 10.51 -2.27 10.06
C GLU A 103 11.17 -2.86 8.79
N ARG A 104 10.38 -3.46 7.90
CA ARG A 104 10.89 -3.99 6.62
C ARG A 104 11.38 -2.88 5.69
N ALA A 105 10.68 -1.74 5.63
CA ALA A 105 11.12 -0.58 4.87
C ALA A 105 12.45 -0.03 5.40
N GLU A 106 12.58 0.06 6.73
CA GLU A 106 13.79 0.52 7.40
C GLU A 106 14.96 -0.44 7.12
N GLU A 107 14.71 -1.73 7.07
CA GLU A 107 15.73 -2.72 6.69
C GLU A 107 16.20 -2.54 5.25
N VAL A 108 15.28 -2.31 4.29
CA VAL A 108 15.65 -1.97 2.91
C VAL A 108 16.50 -0.71 2.87
N ARG A 109 16.11 0.33 3.62
CA ARG A 109 16.84 1.60 3.69
C ARG A 109 18.27 1.37 4.18
N ARG A 110 18.41 0.77 5.37
CA ARG A 110 19.69 0.48 6.00
C ARG A 110 20.60 -0.36 5.10
N LYS A 111 20.13 -1.51 4.62
CA LYS A 111 20.96 -2.42 3.80
C LYS A 111 21.35 -1.82 2.45
N THR A 112 20.49 -0.98 1.87
CA THR A 112 20.84 -0.24 0.65
C THR A 112 21.96 0.77 0.90
N LEU A 113 21.90 1.51 2.01
CA LEU A 113 22.94 2.46 2.39
C LEU A 113 24.24 1.77 2.80
N ASP A 114 24.16 0.63 3.50
CA ASP A 114 25.32 -0.21 3.83
C ASP A 114 26.06 -0.63 2.56
N TYR A 115 25.34 -1.09 1.54
CA TYR A 115 25.94 -1.46 0.25
C TYR A 115 26.55 -0.26 -0.47
N LEU A 116 25.85 0.88 -0.51
CA LEU A 116 26.37 2.10 -1.12
C LEU A 116 27.67 2.57 -0.43
N ASN A 117 27.70 2.54 0.90
CA ASN A 117 28.86 2.93 1.69
C ASN A 117 30.02 1.95 1.49
N ALA A 118 29.75 0.64 1.46
CA ALA A 118 30.77 -0.37 1.18
C ALA A 118 31.36 -0.20 -0.23
N ALA A 119 30.52 0.07 -1.23
CA ALA A 119 30.95 0.24 -2.62
C ALA A 119 31.74 1.54 -2.86
N ASN A 120 31.41 2.60 -2.12
CA ASN A 120 32.08 3.91 -2.21
C ASN A 120 33.20 4.08 -1.19
N SER A 121 33.46 3.09 -0.34
CA SER A 121 34.56 3.16 0.62
C SER A 121 35.87 3.20 -0.17
N PRO A 122 36.64 4.30 -0.11
CA PRO A 122 37.93 4.34 -0.77
C PRO A 122 38.77 3.21 -0.19
N THR A 123 39.19 2.29 -1.05
CA THR A 123 40.31 1.41 -0.72
C THR A 123 41.58 2.23 -0.92
N ASP A 124 41.69 3.34 -0.18
CA ASP A 124 42.91 4.12 -0.11
C ASP A 124 43.92 3.22 0.57
N GLU A 125 44.80 2.64 -0.24
CA GLU A 125 46.22 2.53 0.08
C GLU A 125 46.93 1.88 -1.11
N ALA A 126 47.90 2.62 -1.66
CA ALA A 126 48.92 2.13 -2.57
C ALA A 126 49.76 0.97 -1.97
N GLU A 127 49.50 0.59 -0.72
CA GLU A 127 50.11 -0.51 0.05
C GLU A 127 49.10 -1.52 0.64
N ALA A 128 47.81 -1.48 0.26
CA ALA A 128 46.85 -2.45 0.79
C ALA A 128 47.26 -3.88 0.38
N VAL A 129 47.69 -4.66 1.38
CA VAL A 129 48.01 -6.09 1.28
C VAL A 129 46.87 -6.79 0.51
N GLU A 130 47.19 -7.72 -0.39
CA GLU A 130 46.20 -8.42 -1.22
C GLU A 130 45.04 -9.01 -0.39
N SER A 131 45.31 -9.41 0.86
CA SER A 131 44.30 -9.86 1.83
C SER A 131 43.26 -8.77 2.17
N ALA A 132 43.67 -7.51 2.32
CA ALA A 132 42.77 -6.38 2.59
C ALA A 132 41.87 -6.07 1.38
N ARG A 133 42.42 -6.16 0.16
CA ARG A 133 41.64 -5.99 -1.08
C ARG A 133 40.61 -7.11 -1.25
N MET A 134 40.99 -8.35 -0.95
CA MET A 134 40.07 -9.48 -0.97
C MET A 134 38.96 -9.32 0.08
N ALA A 135 39.30 -8.90 1.30
CA ALA A 135 38.33 -8.64 2.36
C ALA A 135 37.34 -7.52 1.97
N ALA A 136 37.82 -6.42 1.39
CA ALA A 136 36.97 -5.33 0.91
C ALA A 136 35.99 -5.79 -0.18
N ARG A 137 36.46 -6.56 -1.17
CA ARG A 137 35.59 -7.15 -2.21
C ARG A 137 34.52 -8.07 -1.63
N GLN A 138 34.90 -8.91 -0.66
CA GLN A 138 33.95 -9.78 0.05
C GLN A 138 32.91 -8.97 0.83
N ALA A 139 33.33 -7.90 1.50
CA ALA A 139 32.42 -7.00 2.23
C ALA A 139 31.40 -6.36 1.28
N VAL A 140 31.85 -5.82 0.14
CA VAL A 140 30.96 -5.23 -0.88
C VAL A 140 29.95 -6.25 -1.42
N GLU A 141 30.39 -7.46 -1.75
CA GLU A 141 29.48 -8.49 -2.27
C GLU A 141 28.50 -8.98 -1.20
N SER A 142 28.94 -9.10 0.06
CA SER A 142 28.05 -9.45 1.17
C SER A 142 26.97 -8.39 1.40
N ALA A 143 27.34 -7.10 1.38
CA ALA A 143 26.41 -5.99 1.53
C ALA A 143 25.43 -5.92 0.35
N ARG A 144 25.91 -6.17 -0.88
CA ARG A 144 25.07 -6.26 -2.08
C ARG A 144 24.02 -7.35 -1.95
N MET A 145 24.40 -8.54 -1.48
CA MET A 145 23.49 -9.67 -1.31
C MET A 145 22.47 -9.39 -0.21
N ALA A 146 22.90 -8.82 0.92
CA ALA A 146 21.99 -8.40 1.99
C ALA A 146 20.96 -7.35 1.51
N ALA A 147 21.40 -6.35 0.73
CA ALA A 147 20.50 -5.35 0.15
C ALA A 147 19.49 -5.96 -0.84
N ARG A 148 19.89 -6.98 -1.60
CA ARG A 148 18.99 -7.72 -2.50
C ARG A 148 17.97 -8.53 -1.73
N GLN A 149 18.40 -9.22 -0.68
CA GLN A 149 17.53 -10.01 0.17
C GLN A 149 16.49 -9.14 0.88
N ALA A 150 16.91 -8.03 1.50
CA ALA A 150 15.99 -7.08 2.14
C ALA A 150 14.91 -6.57 1.18
N VAL A 151 15.30 -6.24 -0.06
CA VAL A 151 14.34 -5.83 -1.11
C VAL A 151 13.37 -6.95 -1.47
N ALA A 152 13.84 -8.19 -1.60
CA ALA A 152 12.97 -9.33 -1.92
C ALA A 152 11.95 -9.58 -0.80
N GLU A 153 12.42 -9.62 0.45
CA GLU A 153 11.55 -9.81 1.62
C GLU A 153 10.53 -8.68 1.76
N PHE A 154 10.93 -7.43 1.49
CA PHE A 154 10.01 -6.30 1.46
C PHE A 154 8.96 -6.44 0.34
N VAL A 155 9.34 -6.87 -0.87
CA VAL A 155 8.39 -7.07 -1.98
C VAL A 155 7.36 -8.14 -1.63
N ASP A 156 7.79 -9.24 -1.02
CA ASP A 156 6.88 -10.31 -0.60
C ASP A 156 5.92 -9.83 0.50
N ALA A 157 6.44 -9.12 1.51
CA ALA A 157 5.63 -8.53 2.58
C ALA A 157 4.64 -7.47 2.05
N ALA A 158 5.10 -6.58 1.15
CA ALA A 158 4.26 -5.56 0.52
C ALA A 158 3.13 -6.18 -0.30
N ARG A 159 3.36 -7.33 -0.95
CA ARG A 159 2.31 -8.06 -1.66
C ARG A 159 1.21 -8.51 -0.71
N VAL A 160 1.60 -9.10 0.41
CA VAL A 160 0.67 -9.58 1.45
C VAL A 160 -0.09 -8.40 2.07
N ASP A 161 0.58 -7.30 2.42
CA ASP A 161 -0.05 -6.09 2.96
C ASP A 161 -1.14 -5.54 2.01
N LEU A 162 -0.81 -5.46 0.72
CA LEU A 162 -1.74 -4.96 -0.29
C LEU A 162 -2.88 -5.93 -0.61
N GLU A 163 -2.75 -7.23 -0.32
CA GLU A 163 -3.80 -8.23 -0.49
C GLU A 163 -4.74 -8.33 0.72
N LEU A 164 -4.20 -8.25 1.95
CA LEU A 164 -4.98 -8.28 3.19
C LEU A 164 -6.06 -7.20 3.21
N VAL A 165 -5.72 -5.98 2.77
CA VAL A 165 -6.66 -4.86 2.68
C VAL A 165 -7.75 -5.09 1.63
N GLY A 166 -7.46 -5.86 0.57
CA GLY A 166 -8.47 -6.26 -0.41
C GLY A 166 -9.49 -7.27 0.15
N SER A 167 -9.04 -8.15 1.05
CA SER A 167 -9.85 -9.24 1.61
C SER A 167 -10.76 -8.79 2.78
N GLU A 168 -10.34 -7.82 3.60
CA GLU A 168 -11.16 -7.25 4.68
C GLU A 168 -12.41 -6.52 4.14
N ILE A 169 -12.32 -5.98 2.92
CA ILE A 169 -13.45 -5.35 2.22
C ILE A 169 -14.49 -6.38 1.78
N ALA A 170 -14.04 -7.59 1.40
CA ALA A 170 -14.90 -8.65 0.88
C ALA A 170 -15.60 -9.48 1.97
N SER A 171 -15.01 -9.57 3.17
CA SER A 171 -15.38 -10.57 4.18
C SER A 171 -16.38 -10.10 5.26
N ARG A 172 -16.89 -8.85 5.18
CA ARG A 172 -17.84 -8.34 6.20
C ARG A 172 -19.29 -8.80 5.95
N PRO A 173 -20.00 -9.30 7.00
CA PRO A 173 -21.37 -9.80 6.86
C PRO A 173 -22.29 -8.63 6.44
N GLY A 174 -22.87 -8.76 5.24
CA GLY A 174 -23.63 -7.72 4.55
C GLY A 174 -23.20 -7.50 3.10
N ALA A 175 -22.05 -8.03 2.69
CA ALA A 175 -21.65 -8.09 1.28
C ALA A 175 -22.55 -9.09 0.53
N LYS A 176 -23.65 -8.62 -0.08
CA LYS A 176 -24.25 -9.37 -1.18
C LYS A 176 -23.20 -9.49 -2.28
N PRO A 177 -22.96 -10.68 -2.85
CA PRO A 177 -22.16 -10.79 -4.07
C PRO A 177 -22.86 -9.95 -5.13
N GLY A 178 -22.24 -8.84 -5.51
CA GLY A 178 -22.72 -7.99 -6.58
C GLY A 178 -22.78 -8.84 -7.84
N ALA A 179 -23.97 -8.95 -8.40
CA ALA A 179 -24.24 -9.59 -9.67
C ALA A 179 -23.19 -9.16 -10.71
N ASN A 180 -22.66 -10.15 -11.43
CA ASN A 180 -21.85 -9.96 -12.61
C ASN A 180 -22.38 -8.79 -13.44
N ALA A 181 -21.55 -7.75 -13.56
CA ALA A 181 -21.74 -6.72 -14.55
C ALA A 181 -21.52 -7.36 -15.92
N SER A 182 -22.61 -7.87 -16.50
CA SER A 182 -22.68 -8.20 -17.93
C SER A 182 -22.41 -6.91 -18.69
N LEU A 183 -21.20 -6.78 -19.22
CA LEU A 183 -20.83 -5.73 -20.16
C LEU A 183 -21.76 -5.82 -21.39
N PRO A 184 -22.36 -4.72 -21.86
CA PRO A 184 -23.05 -4.73 -23.14
C PRO A 184 -22.00 -4.85 -24.26
N SER A 185 -22.02 -5.98 -24.96
CA SER A 185 -21.31 -6.18 -26.22
C SER A 185 -21.89 -5.23 -27.28
N GLY A 186 -21.31 -4.04 -27.37
CA GLY A 186 -21.57 -3.10 -28.44
C GLY A 186 -21.04 -3.65 -29.77
N ARG A 187 -21.96 -4.06 -30.63
CA ARG A 187 -21.71 -4.33 -32.05
C ARG A 187 -21.13 -3.08 -32.71
N LEU A 188 -19.94 -3.21 -33.29
CA LEU A 188 -19.48 -2.31 -34.35
C LEU A 188 -20.22 -2.69 -35.65
N SER A 189 -20.96 -1.73 -36.20
CA SER A 189 -21.44 -1.75 -37.58
C SER A 189 -21.42 -0.31 -38.06
N GLY A 190 -20.62 -0.04 -39.08
CA GLY A 190 -20.32 1.28 -39.62
C GLY A 190 -18.87 1.35 -40.08
#